data_AF-A0AAF0R0F3-F1
#
_entry.id   AF-A0AAF0R0F3-F1
#
_cell.length_a   1.000
_cell.length_b   1.000
_cell.length_c   1.000
_cell.angle_alpha   90.00
_cell.angle_beta   90.00
_cell.angle_gamma   90.00
#
_symmetry.space_group_name_H-M   'P 1'
#
loop_
_entity.id
_entity.type
_entity.pdbx_description
1 polymer ?
#
loop_
_entity_poly.entity_id
_entity_poly.type
_entity_poly.pdbx_seq_one_letter_code
_entity_poly.pdbx_strand_id
1 'polypeptide(L)' 'MYEEIKEKPKNQLKPLAEFLECPLSIEEENCGVVDEILRICSFENLSNLKVNTNGKLCTGEGNKMFFRKGEIGD' A
#
# COMPACT_ATOMS: atom_id res chain seq x y z
N MET A 1 -9.05 -1.10 11.54
CA MET A 1 -7.80 -1.59 12.19
C MET A 1 -6.74 -1.89 11.12
N TYR A 2 -5.46 -2.07 11.45
CA TYR A 2 -4.44 -2.45 10.45
C TYR A 2 -4.75 -3.83 9.85
N GLU A 3 -5.23 -4.73 10.70
CA GLU A 3 -5.57 -6.11 10.42
C GLU A 3 -6.66 -6.20 9.35
N GLU A 4 -7.70 -5.37 9.43
CA GLU A 4 -8.78 -5.33 8.44
C GLU A 4 -8.29 -4.83 7.07
N ILE A 5 -7.35 -3.88 7.06
CA ILE A 5 -6.72 -3.39 5.82
C ILE A 5 -5.87 -4.50 5.21
N LYS A 6 -5.17 -5.28 6.04
CA LYS A 6 -4.31 -6.37 5.56
C LYS A 6 -5.12 -7.61 5.13
N GLU A 7 -6.24 -7.91 5.80
CA GLU A 7 -7.11 -9.05 5.48
C GLU A 7 -8.02 -8.77 4.28
N LYS A 8 -8.60 -7.55 4.20
CA LYS A 8 -9.58 -7.18 3.17
C LYS A 8 -9.24 -5.84 2.50
N PRO A 9 -8.07 -5.73 1.84
CA PRO A 9 -7.58 -4.47 1.29
C PRO A 9 -8.51 -3.85 0.24
N LYS A 10 -9.15 -4.66 -0.62
CA LYS A 10 -10.13 -4.17 -1.61
C LYS A 10 -11.32 -3.46 -0.97
N ASN A 11 -11.81 -4.00 0.16
CA ASN A 11 -12.97 -3.45 0.86
C ASN A 11 -12.63 -2.13 1.58
N GLN A 12 -11.35 -1.87 1.85
CA GLN A 12 -10.88 -0.62 2.45
C GLN A 12 -10.48 0.41 1.39
N LEU A 13 -10.00 -0.04 0.22
CA LEU A 13 -9.54 0.86 -0.84
C LEU A 13 -10.68 1.68 -1.45
N LYS A 14 -11.83 1.07 -1.74
CA LYS A 14 -12.95 1.80 -2.38
C LYS A 14 -13.52 2.91 -1.49
N PRO A 15 -13.85 2.67 -0.20
CA PRO A 15 -14.30 3.75 0.68
C PRO A 15 -13.23 4.83 0.88
N LEU A 16 -11.94 4.47 0.88
CA LEU A 16 -10.85 5.45 0.96
C LEU A 16 -10.80 6.34 -0.29
N ALA A 17 -10.98 5.76 -1.48
CA ALA A 17 -11.03 6.49 -2.74
C ALA A 17 -12.22 7.46 -2.78
N GLU A 18 -13.40 7.02 -2.33
CA GLU A 18 -14.59 7.86 -2.16
C GLU A 18 -14.35 9.01 -1.17
N PHE A 19 -13.73 8.72 -0.02
CA PHE A 19 -13.40 9.72 1.00
C PHE A 19 -12.45 10.80 0.48
N LEU A 20 -11.53 10.44 -0.42
CA LEU A 20 -10.61 11.37 -1.07
C LEU A 20 -11.21 12.08 -2.29
N GLU A 21 -12.53 11.98 -2.50
CA GLU A 21 -13.25 12.52 -3.67
C GLU A 21 -12.68 12.01 -5.02
N CYS A 22 -12.10 10.81 -5.00
CA CYS A 22 -11.52 10.13 -6.17
C CYS A 22 -12.13 8.73 -6.34
N PRO A 23 -13.46 8.59 -6.46
CA PRO A 23 -14.11 7.29 -6.58
C PRO A 23 -13.63 6.55 -7.84
N LEU A 24 -13.45 5.23 -7.72
CA LEU A 24 -13.11 4.37 -8.84
C LEU A 24 -14.35 4.14 -9.72
N SER A 25 -14.21 4.34 -11.02
CA SER A 25 -15.25 4.06 -12.00
C SER A 25 -15.41 2.55 -12.25
N ILE A 26 -16.57 2.16 -12.77
CA ILE A 26 -16.87 0.76 -13.14
C ILE A 26 -15.88 0.29 -14.20
N GLU A 27 -15.52 1.16 -15.15
CA GLU A 27 -14.53 0.89 -16.19
C GLU A 27 -13.14 0.62 -15.59
N GLU A 28 -12.69 1.43 -14.64
CA GLU A 28 -11.40 1.22 -13.95
C GLU A 28 -11.38 -0.07 -13.14
N GLU A 29 -12.48 -0.38 -12.45
CA GLU A 29 -12.63 -1.64 -11.75
C GLU A 29 -12.56 -2.84 -12.69
N ASN A 30 -13.27 -2.79 -13.83
CA ASN A 30 -13.26 -3.82 -14.85
C ASN A 30 -11.89 -3.95 -15.54
N CYS A 31 -11.13 -2.86 -15.64
CA CYS A 31 -9.75 -2.85 -16.12
C CYS A 31 -8.74 -3.37 -15.08
N GLY A 32 -9.17 -3.66 -13.85
CA GLY A 32 -8.30 -4.19 -12.80
C GLY A 32 -7.45 -3.13 -12.09
N VAL A 33 -7.80 -1.84 -12.17
CA VAL A 33 -7.06 -0.75 -11.53
C VAL A 33 -6.95 -0.94 -10.02
N VAL A 34 -8.00 -1.45 -9.37
CA VAL A 34 -8.01 -1.82 -7.95
C VAL A 34 -6.87 -2.79 -7.63
N ASP A 35 -6.75 -3.86 -8.43
CA ASP A 35 -5.73 -4.89 -8.23
C ASP A 35 -4.33 -4.34 -8.47
N GLU A 36 -4.18 -3.45 -9.44
CA GLU A 36 -2.91 -2.77 -9.69
C GLU A 36 -2.49 -1.86 -8.52
N ILE A 37 -3.41 -1.05 -7.98
CA ILE A 37 -3.14 -0.21 -6.80
C ILE A 37 -2.68 -1.07 -5.63
N LEU A 38 -3.39 -2.17 -5.36
CA LEU A 38 -3.03 -3.08 -4.28
C LEU A 38 -1.66 -3.73 -4.51
N ARG A 39 -1.33 -4.07 -5.75
CA ARG A 39 -0.01 -4.61 -6.11
C ARG A 39 1.10 -3.60 -5.86
N ILE A 40 0.98 -2.37 -6.35
CA ILE A 40 2.03 -1.35 -6.23
C ILE A 40 2.18 -0.83 -4.78
N CYS A 41 1.09 -0.79 -4.02
CA CYS A 41 1.09 -0.36 -2.62
C CYS A 41 1.31 -1.51 -1.63
N SER A 42 1.49 -2.74 -2.11
CA SER A 42 1.73 -3.90 -1.24
C SER A 42 3.02 -3.73 -0.44
N PHE A 43 3.04 -4.29 0.78
CA PHE A 43 4.24 -4.30 1.61
C PHE A 43 5.43 -4.94 0.88
N GLU A 44 5.19 -6.04 0.17
CA GLU A 44 6.22 -6.74 -0.62
C GLU A 44 6.78 -5.84 -1.73
N ASN A 45 5.93 -5.14 -2.49
CA ASN A 45 6.43 -4.25 -3.53
C ASN A 45 7.21 -3.08 -2.93
N LEU A 46 6.62 -2.37 -1.94
CA LEU A 46 7.22 -1.18 -1.37
C LEU A 46 8.53 -1.47 -0.63
N SER A 47 8.60 -2.54 0.16
CA SER A 47 9.82 -2.91 0.92
C SER A 47 11.00 -3.26 0.00
N ASN A 48 10.73 -3.73 -1.21
CA ASN A 48 11.75 -4.14 -2.18
C ASN A 48 12.18 -3.03 -3.16
N LEU A 49 11.57 -1.84 -3.12
CA LEU A 49 11.99 -0.72 -3.96
C LEU A 49 13.40 -0.24 -3.56
N LYS A 50 14.27 0.05 -4.54
CA LYS A 50 15.65 0.53 -4.28
C LYS A 50 15.72 1.74 -3.34
N VAL A 51 14.74 2.64 -3.43
CA VAL A 51 14.65 3.82 -2.54
C VAL A 51 14.36 3.41 -1.09
N ASN A 52 13.66 2.30 -0.87
CA ASN A 52 13.33 1.81 0.47
C ASN A 52 14.39 0.86 1.01
N THR A 53 15.11 0.12 0.17
CA THR A 53 16.22 -0.74 0.63
C THR A 53 17.50 0.05 0.91
N ASN A 54 17.82 1.05 0.07
CA ASN A 54 19.12 1.73 0.08
C ASN A 54 19.02 3.23 0.37
N GLY A 55 17.83 3.81 0.26
CA GLY A 55 17.63 5.23 0.51
C GLY A 55 17.71 5.59 1.99
N LYS A 56 17.88 6.88 2.24
CA LYS A 56 17.94 7.47 3.57
C LYS A 56 17.14 8.77 3.60
N LEU A 57 16.59 9.08 4.76
CA LEU A 57 16.00 10.39 5.02
C LEU A 57 17.09 11.47 5.08
N CYS A 58 16.68 12.73 4.95
CA CYS A 58 17.58 13.88 5.14
C CYS A 58 18.18 13.91 6.57
N THR A 59 17.50 13.30 7.53
CA THR A 59 17.93 13.11 8.92
C THR A 59 18.94 11.97 9.11
N GLY A 60 19.15 11.13 8.08
CA GLY A 60 20.20 10.10 8.03
C GLY A 60 19.74 8.66 8.25
N GLU A 61 18.52 8.44 8.76
CA GLU A 61 17.94 7.12 8.95
C GLU A 61 17.69 6.43 7.61
N GLY A 62 18.01 5.13 7.54
CA GLY A 62 17.73 4.32 6.36
C GLY A 62 16.25 4.01 6.21
N ASN A 63 15.71 4.18 5.00
CA ASN A 63 14.30 3.94 4.71
C ASN A 63 13.88 2.49 5.02
N LYS A 64 14.81 1.54 4.96
CA LYS A 64 14.59 0.13 5.29
C LYS A 64 14.06 -0.08 6.71
N MET A 65 14.32 0.86 7.64
CA MET A 65 13.86 0.76 9.02
C MET A 65 12.33 0.87 9.13
N PHE A 66 11.66 1.47 8.14
CA PHE A 66 10.19 1.55 8.10
C PHE A 66 9.52 0.26 7.60
N PHE A 67 10.28 -0.70 7.09
CA PHE A 67 9.76 -1.93 6.49
C PHE A 67 10.35 -3.17 7.20
N ARG A 68 9.79 -3.53 8.37
CA ARG A 68 10.23 -4.72 9.14
C ARG A 68 9.67 -6.03 8.55
N LYS A 69 8.40 -6.35 8.83
CA LYS A 69 7.73 -7.56 8.34
C LYS A 69 6.36 -7.30 7.70
N GLY A 70 5.71 -6.16 7.98
CA GLY A 70 4.25 -6.10 7.85
C GLY A 70 3.70 -7.12 8.85
N GLU A 71 2.67 -7.90 8.58
CA GLU A 71 2.32 -9.08 9.42
C GLU A 71 1.58 -8.70 10.71
N ILE A 72 0.58 -9.51 11.01
CA ILE A 72 -0.31 -9.32 12.14
C ILE A 72 0.21 -10.22 13.26
N GLY A 73 0.45 -9.68 14.44
CA GLY A 73 0.93 -10.46 15.60
C GLY A 73 2.45 -10.69 15.66
N ASP A 74 3.24 -9.90 14.93
CA ASP A 74 4.71 -9.87 14.95
C ASP A 74 5.29 -8.81 15.90
#